data_AF-A0A8J8EL23-F1
#
_entry.id   AF-A0A8J8EL23-F1
#
_cell.length_a   1.000
_cell.length_b   1.000
_cell.length_c   1.000
_cell.angle_alpha   90.00
_cell.angle_beta   90.00
_cell.angle_gamma   90.00
#
_symmetry.space_group_name_H-M   'P 1'
#
loop_
_entity.id
_entity.type
_entity.pdbx_description
1 polymer ?
#
loop_
_entity_poly.entity_id
_entity_poly.type
_entity_poly.pdbx_seq_one_letter_code
_entity_poly.pdbx_strand_id
1 'polypeptide(L)'
;MQEWYRSRALYEAVLKLVDSGNFEEAVKMTEDIPDKGIRAKALSRIAVVLAKRGADYREVLERAIKSALDIDKRDESTKALMSLAFEFLNLDKPEEAMKIANYITDLSNRSKIQAEVALTLAKAGKISDAMGIINSILDEDVKTWAMSRLASQL
;
A
#
# COMPACT_ATOMS: atom_id res chain seq x y z
N MET A 1 25.75 10.82 -0.35
CA MET A 1 25.43 11.41 -1.68
C MET A 1 25.52 10.38 -2.80
N GLN A 2 26.60 9.59 -2.90
CA GLN A 2 26.74 8.53 -3.91
C GLN A 2 25.66 7.42 -3.82
N GLU A 3 25.30 7.00 -2.60
CA GLU A 3 24.29 5.95 -2.40
C GLU A 3 22.89 6.34 -2.87
N TRP A 4 22.50 7.60 -2.71
CA TRP A 4 21.22 8.11 -3.19
C TRP A 4 21.15 8.08 -4.71
N TYR A 5 22.19 8.56 -5.40
CA TYR A 5 22.25 8.51 -6.87
C TYR A 5 22.26 7.07 -7.39
N ARG A 6 23.01 6.17 -6.75
CA ARG A 6 23.01 4.74 -7.10
C ARG A 6 21.63 4.13 -6.92
N SER A 7 20.99 4.35 -5.77
CA SER A 7 19.64 3.86 -5.49
C SER A 7 18.64 4.39 -6.52
N ARG A 8 18.74 5.68 -6.87
CA ARG A 8 17.88 6.29 -7.88
C ARG A 8 18.09 5.68 -9.25
N ALA A 9 19.34 5.47 -9.69
CA ALA A 9 19.64 4.86 -10.98
C ALA A 9 19.09 3.42 -11.06
N LEU A 10 19.27 2.62 -10.00
CA LEU A 10 18.71 1.27 -9.91
C LEU A 10 17.18 1.30 -9.93
N TYR A 11 16.54 2.24 -9.23
CA TYR A 11 15.10 2.42 -9.30
C TYR A 11 14.59 2.70 -10.72
N GLU A 12 15.25 3.60 -11.46
CA GLU A 12 14.88 3.87 -12.86
C GLU A 12 15.08 2.62 -13.76
N ALA A 13 16.12 1.82 -13.51
CA ALA A 13 16.33 0.56 -14.21
C ALA A 13 15.23 -0.47 -13.90
N VAL A 14 14.83 -0.59 -12.62
CA VAL A 14 13.68 -1.41 -12.19
C VAL A 14 12.41 -0.99 -12.93
N LEU A 15 12.14 0.32 -13.06
CA LEU A 15 10.95 0.80 -13.78
C LEU A 15 10.96 0.36 -15.27
N LYS A 16 12.11 0.44 -15.93
CA LYS A 16 12.24 -0.03 -17.33
C LYS A 16 12.00 -1.54 -17.46
N LEU A 17 12.47 -2.33 -16.49
CA LEU A 17 12.22 -3.77 -16.45
C LEU A 17 10.72 -4.06 -16.23
N VAL A 18 10.05 -3.31 -15.35
CA VAL A 18 8.59 -3.40 -15.15
C VAL A 18 7.82 -3.06 -16.42
N ASP A 19 8.22 -2.00 -17.11
CA ASP A 19 7.54 -1.56 -18.34
C ASP A 19 7.68 -2.60 -19.46
N SER A 20 8.85 -3.23 -19.58
CA SER A 20 9.11 -4.34 -20.51
C SER A 20 8.52 -5.70 -20.08
N GLY A 21 7.97 -5.80 -18.87
CA GLY A 21 7.36 -7.03 -18.35
C GLY A 21 8.34 -8.03 -17.71
N ASN A 22 9.60 -7.64 -17.54
CA ASN A 22 10.65 -8.45 -16.89
C ASN A 22 10.56 -8.34 -15.36
N PHE A 23 9.45 -8.82 -14.79
CA PHE A 23 9.14 -8.64 -13.37
C PHE A 23 10.10 -9.37 -12.43
N GLU A 24 10.53 -10.59 -12.78
CA GLU A 24 11.45 -11.37 -11.94
C GLU A 24 12.80 -10.66 -11.79
N GLU A 25 13.35 -10.17 -12.90
CA GLU A 25 14.59 -9.39 -12.90
C GLU A 25 14.40 -8.05 -12.18
N ALA A 26 13.26 -7.38 -12.39
CA ALA A 26 12.94 -6.14 -11.68
C ALA A 26 12.93 -6.35 -10.16
N VAL A 27 12.32 -7.44 -9.68
CA VAL A 27 12.27 -7.79 -8.26
C VAL A 27 13.67 -8.08 -7.73
N LYS A 28 14.46 -8.88 -8.43
CA LYS A 28 15.85 -9.18 -8.04
C LYS A 28 16.69 -7.91 -7.92
N MET A 29 16.59 -7.01 -8.90
CA MET A 29 17.33 -5.75 -8.91
C MET A 29 16.95 -4.81 -7.75
N THR A 30 15.76 -4.95 -7.17
CA THR A 30 15.42 -4.16 -5.96
C THR A 30 16.30 -4.51 -4.75
N GLU A 31 16.84 -5.72 -4.68
CA GLU A 31 17.71 -6.16 -3.58
C GLU A 31 19.04 -5.38 -3.56
N ASP A 32 19.48 -4.91 -4.73
CA ASP A 32 20.71 -4.15 -4.89
C ASP A 32 20.54 -2.65 -4.58
N ILE A 33 19.33 -2.17 -4.31
CA ILE A 33 19.04 -0.77 -3.94
C ILE A 33 19.41 -0.54 -2.48
N PRO A 34 20.45 0.28 -2.17
CA PRO A 34 20.88 0.50 -0.79
C PRO A 34 19.88 1.32 0.03
N ASP A 35 19.27 2.35 -0.56
CA ASP A 35 18.28 3.18 0.12
C ASP A 35 16.98 2.40 0.35
N LYS A 36 16.66 2.15 1.62
CA LYS A 36 15.50 1.36 2.03
C LYS A 36 14.17 1.95 1.56
N GLY A 37 14.05 3.28 1.55
CA GLY A 37 12.84 3.97 1.10
C GLY A 37 12.63 3.82 -0.40
N ILE A 38 13.70 3.96 -1.19
CA ILE A 38 13.67 3.72 -2.64
C ILE A 38 13.40 2.26 -2.95
N ARG A 39 13.99 1.31 -2.20
CA ARG A 39 13.74 -0.13 -2.34
C ARG A 39 12.28 -0.49 -2.08
N ALA A 40 11.71 0.01 -0.98
CA ALA A 40 10.30 -0.18 -0.65
C ALA A 40 9.39 0.40 -1.76
N LYS A 41 9.71 1.59 -2.26
CA LYS A 41 8.98 2.21 -3.37
C LYS A 41 9.06 1.38 -4.66
N ALA A 42 10.23 0.81 -4.97
CA ALA A 42 10.43 -0.05 -6.14
C ALA A 42 9.53 -1.30 -6.06
N LEU A 43 9.60 -2.04 -4.94
CA LEU A 43 8.79 -3.24 -4.71
C LEU A 43 7.28 -2.94 -4.73
N SER A 44 6.87 -1.83 -4.10
CA SER A 44 5.49 -1.35 -4.16
C SER A 44 5.02 -1.12 -5.60
N ARG A 45 5.85 -0.47 -6.43
CA ARG A 45 5.50 -0.22 -7.83
C ARG A 45 5.37 -1.52 -8.62
N ILE A 46 6.25 -2.48 -8.41
CA ILE A 46 6.17 -3.80 -9.06
C ILE A 46 4.86 -4.50 -8.68
N ALA A 47 4.56 -4.59 -7.38
CA ALA A 47 3.34 -5.24 -6.89
C ALA A 47 2.07 -4.60 -7.48
N VAL A 48 2.01 -3.26 -7.51
CA VAL A 48 0.88 -2.50 -8.07
C VAL A 48 0.73 -2.74 -9.58
N VAL A 49 1.83 -2.79 -10.34
CA VAL A 49 1.76 -3.05 -11.79
C VAL A 49 1.34 -4.49 -12.09
N LEU A 50 1.85 -5.48 -11.34
CA LEU A 50 1.41 -6.87 -11.46
C LEU A 50 -0.08 -6.99 -11.16
N ALA A 51 -0.56 -6.34 -10.09
CA ALA A 51 -1.98 -6.29 -9.73
C ALA A 51 -2.84 -5.65 -10.83
N LYS A 52 -2.39 -4.53 -11.42
CA LYS A 52 -3.04 -3.87 -12.56
C LYS A 52 -3.17 -4.79 -13.78
N ARG A 53 -2.16 -5.64 -14.01
CA ARG A 53 -2.13 -6.58 -15.15
C ARG A 53 -2.87 -7.91 -14.85
N GLY A 54 -3.43 -8.09 -13.66
CA GLY A 54 -4.07 -9.34 -13.25
C GLY A 54 -3.08 -10.51 -13.08
N ALA A 55 -1.78 -10.24 -13.00
CA ALA A 55 -0.75 -11.24 -12.72
C ALA A 55 -0.66 -11.52 -11.22
N ASP A 56 0.02 -12.61 -10.82
CA ASP A 56 0.24 -12.89 -9.40
C ASP A 56 1.22 -11.86 -8.80
N TYR A 57 0.74 -11.06 -7.86
CA TYR A 57 1.49 -10.03 -7.14
C TYR A 57 1.68 -10.35 -5.66
N ARG A 58 1.13 -11.47 -5.15
CA ARG A 58 1.01 -11.69 -3.70
C ARG A 58 2.36 -11.75 -3.00
N GLU A 59 3.31 -12.48 -3.58
CA GLU A 59 4.67 -12.57 -3.03
C GLU A 59 5.38 -11.21 -3.07
N VAL A 60 5.26 -10.49 -4.19
CA VAL A 60 5.89 -9.16 -4.35
C VAL A 60 5.27 -8.14 -3.39
N LEU A 61 3.95 -8.22 -3.15
CA LEU A 61 3.26 -7.40 -2.15
C LEU A 61 3.80 -7.68 -0.74
N GLU A 62 4.02 -8.94 -0.36
CA GLU A 62 4.61 -9.27 0.94
C GLU A 62 6.03 -8.74 1.08
N ARG A 63 6.83 -8.81 0.02
CA ARG A 63 8.16 -8.20 -0.02
C ARG A 63 8.08 -6.67 0.09
N ALA A 64 7.12 -6.03 -0.58
CA ALA A 64 6.90 -4.58 -0.49
C ALA A 64 6.53 -4.15 0.94
N ILE A 65 5.63 -4.87 1.60
CA ILE A 65 5.26 -4.64 3.01
C ILE A 65 6.47 -4.80 3.92
N LYS A 66 7.23 -5.90 3.78
CA LYS A 66 8.45 -6.14 4.57
C LYS A 66 9.49 -5.03 4.35
N SER A 67 9.70 -4.61 3.12
CA SER A 67 10.66 -3.53 2.82
C SER A 67 10.18 -2.17 3.34
N ALA A 68 8.89 -1.89 3.37
CA ALA A 68 8.35 -0.67 3.97
C ALA A 68 8.52 -0.68 5.50
N LEU A 69 8.36 -1.84 6.15
CA LEU A 69 8.61 -2.01 7.59
C LEU A 69 10.09 -1.90 7.98
N ASP A 70 11.01 -2.22 7.06
CA ASP A 70 12.45 -2.10 7.29
C ASP A 70 12.99 -0.66 7.27
N ILE A 71 12.19 0.32 6.82
CA ILE A 71 12.58 1.74 6.80
C ILE A 71 12.82 2.24 8.23
N ASP A 72 13.99 2.83 8.47
CA ASP A 72 14.46 3.14 9.83
C ASP A 72 13.59 4.16 10.57
N LYS A 73 13.06 5.16 9.86
CA LYS A 73 12.17 6.16 10.45
C LYS A 73 10.73 5.69 10.40
N ARG A 74 10.11 5.55 11.57
CA ARG A 74 8.72 5.11 11.73
C ARG A 74 7.71 5.90 10.89
N ASP A 75 7.87 7.22 10.79
CA ASP A 75 6.98 8.06 9.99
C ASP A 75 7.13 7.80 8.49
N GLU A 76 8.35 7.55 8.01
CA GLU A 76 8.61 7.22 6.60
C GLU A 76 8.11 5.79 6.28
N SER A 77 8.29 4.84 7.20
CA SER A 77 7.70 3.50 7.11
C SER A 77 6.17 3.54 7.03
N THR A 78 5.53 4.31 7.92
CA THR A 78 4.07 4.49 7.95
C THR A 78 3.58 5.11 6.64
N LYS A 79 4.25 6.17 6.14
CA LYS A 79 3.92 6.78 4.85
C LYS A 79 4.04 5.80 3.69
N ALA A 80 5.07 4.94 3.67
CA ALA A 80 5.25 3.93 2.63
C ALA A 80 4.11 2.89 2.64
N LEU A 81 3.73 2.39 3.81
CA LEU A 81 2.60 1.45 3.97
C LEU A 81 1.27 2.10 3.55
N MET A 82 1.00 3.33 4.01
CA MET A 82 -0.22 4.05 3.61
C MET A 82 -0.29 4.27 2.11
N SER A 83 0.82 4.72 1.50
CA SER A 83 0.88 4.92 0.05
C SER A 83 0.59 3.63 -0.71
N LEU A 84 1.12 2.50 -0.26
CA LEU A 84 0.85 1.20 -0.87
C LEU A 84 -0.63 0.80 -0.71
N ALA A 85 -1.20 0.97 0.48
CA ALA A 85 -2.62 0.66 0.73
C ALA A 85 -3.54 1.49 -0.18
N PHE A 86 -3.29 2.78 -0.33
CA PHE A 86 -4.06 3.64 -1.23
C PHE A 86 -3.93 3.24 -2.70
N GLU A 87 -2.76 2.82 -3.16
CA GLU A 87 -2.61 2.29 -4.53
C GLU A 87 -3.46 1.04 -4.74
N PHE A 88 -3.56 0.14 -3.76
CA PHE A 88 -4.45 -1.03 -3.85
C PHE A 88 -5.93 -0.65 -3.77
N LEU A 89 -6.32 0.35 -2.98
CA LEU A 89 -7.69 0.88 -3.02
C LEU A 89 -8.05 1.45 -4.39
N ASN A 90 -7.13 2.16 -5.03
CA ASN A 90 -7.30 2.67 -6.40
C ASN A 90 -7.40 1.56 -7.46
N LEU A 91 -7.10 0.31 -7.10
CA LEU A 91 -7.27 -0.89 -7.94
C LEU A 91 -8.51 -1.69 -7.57
N ASP A 92 -9.42 -1.13 -6.76
CA ASP A 92 -10.58 -1.82 -6.23
C ASP A 92 -10.20 -3.13 -5.50
N LYS A 93 -9.07 -3.07 -4.76
CA LYS A 93 -8.50 -4.18 -3.96
C LYS A 93 -8.53 -3.86 -2.46
N PRO A 94 -9.72 -3.74 -1.85
CA PRO A 94 -9.88 -3.37 -0.44
C PRO A 94 -9.28 -4.39 0.53
N GLU A 95 -9.26 -5.68 0.17
CA GLU A 95 -8.70 -6.74 1.02
C GLU A 95 -7.18 -6.59 1.19
N GLU A 96 -6.45 -6.29 0.11
CA GLU A 96 -5.01 -5.99 0.17
C GLU A 96 -4.72 -4.73 0.98
N ALA A 97 -5.51 -3.67 0.76
CA ALA A 97 -5.37 -2.43 1.52
C ALA A 97 -5.59 -2.66 3.03
N MET A 98 -6.58 -3.47 3.41
CA MET A 98 -6.80 -3.88 4.79
C MET A 98 -5.64 -4.71 5.35
N LYS A 99 -5.08 -5.65 4.57
CA LYS A 99 -3.88 -6.41 4.96
C LYS A 99 -2.72 -5.45 5.29
N ILE A 100 -2.49 -4.44 4.45
CA ILE A 100 -1.43 -3.45 4.67
C ILE A 100 -1.72 -2.59 5.91
N ALA A 101 -2.97 -2.17 6.12
CA ALA A 101 -3.38 -1.37 7.27
C ALA A 101 -3.02 -2.04 8.61
N ASN A 102 -3.11 -3.38 8.69
CA ASN A 102 -2.77 -4.14 9.89
C ASN A 102 -1.30 -4.04 10.31
N TYR A 103 -0.40 -3.63 9.41
CA TYR A 103 1.01 -3.38 9.72
C TYR A 103 1.28 -1.94 10.19
N ILE A 104 0.30 -1.04 10.08
CA ILE A 104 0.42 0.34 10.55
C ILE A 104 0.17 0.37 12.06
N THR A 105 1.20 0.75 12.81
CA THR A 105 1.15 0.80 14.29
C THR A 105 0.54 2.08 14.82
N ASP A 106 0.64 3.17 14.06
CA ASP A 106 -0.01 4.43 14.42
C ASP A 106 -1.53 4.31 14.25
N LEU A 107 -2.26 4.55 15.34
CA LEU A 107 -3.70 4.29 15.39
C LEU A 107 -4.47 5.15 14.39
N SER A 108 -4.16 6.45 14.32
CA SER A 108 -4.91 7.37 13.46
C SER A 108 -4.68 7.05 11.99
N ASN A 109 -3.43 6.79 11.59
CA ASN A 109 -3.10 6.42 10.21
C ASN A 109 -3.68 5.06 9.81
N ARG A 110 -3.67 4.06 10.71
CA ARG A 110 -4.34 2.77 10.47
C ARG A 110 -5.85 2.96 10.27
N SER A 111 -6.47 3.72 11.17
CA SER A 111 -7.92 3.99 11.15
C SER A 111 -8.35 4.67 9.86
N LYS A 112 -7.53 5.60 9.32
CA LYS A 112 -7.79 6.24 8.02
C LYS A 112 -7.86 5.23 6.88
N ILE A 113 -6.92 4.29 6.80
CA ILE A 113 -6.98 3.24 5.77
C ILE A 113 -8.20 2.34 5.97
N GLN A 114 -8.51 1.95 7.21
CA GLN A 114 -9.70 1.14 7.51
C GLN A 114 -11.00 1.82 7.07
N ALA A 115 -11.13 3.12 7.31
CA ALA A 115 -12.27 3.90 6.86
C ALA A 115 -12.37 3.93 5.32
N GLU A 116 -11.27 4.15 4.62
CA GLU A 116 -11.24 4.17 3.15
C GLU A 116 -11.53 2.80 2.53
N VAL A 117 -11.06 1.72 3.16
CA VAL A 117 -11.45 0.34 2.81
C VAL A 117 -12.97 0.18 2.94
N ALA A 118 -13.55 0.59 4.07
CA ALA A 118 -14.99 0.48 4.30
C ALA A 118 -15.80 1.27 3.27
N LEU A 119 -15.40 2.52 2.97
CA LEU A 119 -16.06 3.34 1.95
C LEU A 119 -15.94 2.76 0.55
N THR A 120 -14.83 2.10 0.23
CA THR A 120 -14.64 1.39 -1.05
C THR A 120 -15.57 0.18 -1.15
N LEU A 121 -15.68 -0.61 -0.08
CA LEU A 121 -16.64 -1.73 0.00
C LEU A 121 -18.09 -1.26 -0.11
N ALA A 122 -18.43 -0.13 0.51
CA ALA A 122 -19.76 0.45 0.42
C ALA A 122 -20.12 0.86 -1.01
N LYS A 123 -19.21 1.51 -1.73
CA LYS A 123 -19.39 1.85 -3.16
C LYS A 123 -19.60 0.62 -4.04
N ALA A 124 -19.01 -0.51 -3.67
CA ALA A 124 -19.23 -1.80 -4.33
C ALA A 124 -20.53 -2.51 -3.88
N GLY A 125 -21.38 -1.86 -3.08
CA GLY A 125 -22.65 -2.41 -2.58
C GLY A 125 -22.52 -3.29 -1.34
N LYS A 126 -21.32 -3.51 -0.80
CA LYS A 126 -21.06 -4.33 0.40
C LYS A 126 -21.25 -3.52 1.69
N ILE A 127 -22.46 -2.98 1.89
CA ILE A 127 -22.75 -2.04 2.99
C ILE A 127 -22.55 -2.67 4.37
N SER A 128 -22.93 -3.94 4.55
CA SER A 128 -22.77 -4.66 5.82
C SER A 128 -21.29 -4.80 6.22
N ASP A 129 -20.42 -5.16 5.26
CA ASP A 129 -18.98 -5.28 5.50
C ASP A 129 -18.37 -3.91 5.84
N ALA A 130 -18.77 -2.87 5.12
CA ALA A 130 -18.35 -1.50 5.37
C ALA A 130 -18.71 -1.04 6.79
N MET A 131 -19.96 -1.27 7.23
CA MET A 131 -20.40 -0.95 8.59
C MET A 131 -19.63 -1.75 9.65
N GLY A 132 -19.36 -3.04 9.39
CA GLY A 132 -18.56 -3.88 10.27
C GLY A 132 -17.17 -3.30 10.50
N ILE A 133 -16.50 -2.87 9.43
CA ILE A 133 -15.18 -2.25 9.52
C ILE A 133 -15.25 -0.90 10.25
N ILE A 134 -16.18 -0.01 9.88
CA ILE A 134 -16.32 1.31 10.53
C ILE A 134 -16.55 1.16 12.03
N ASN A 135 -17.38 0.20 12.44
CA ASN A 135 -17.63 -0.05 13.87
C ASN A 135 -16.39 -0.53 14.63
N SER A 136 -15.47 -1.21 13.95
CA SER A 136 -14.19 -1.69 14.51
C SER A 136 -13.08 -0.63 14.56
N ILE A 137 -13.27 0.54 13.93
CA ILE A 137 -12.30 1.64 13.99
C ILE A 137 -12.23 2.17 15.44
N LEU A 138 -11.02 2.26 15.99
CA LEU A 138 -10.79 2.69 17.37
C LEU A 138 -10.55 4.20 17.50
N ASP A 139 -10.17 4.87 16.41
CA ASP A 139 -10.09 6.34 16.38
C ASP A 139 -11.50 6.90 16.14
N GLU A 140 -12.09 7.47 17.18
CA GLU A 140 -13.49 7.94 17.17
C GLU A 140 -13.73 9.09 16.19
N ASP A 141 -12.74 9.96 15.96
CA ASP A 141 -12.85 11.04 14.98
C ASP A 141 -12.92 10.48 13.56
N VAL A 142 -12.03 9.52 13.25
CA VAL A 142 -12.03 8.84 11.96
C VAL A 142 -13.29 8.00 11.77
N LYS A 143 -13.75 7.31 12.82
CA LYS A 143 -14.99 6.53 12.80
C LYS A 143 -16.20 7.42 12.52
N THR A 144 -16.33 8.54 13.22
CA THR A 144 -17.42 9.51 13.02
C THR A 144 -17.40 10.07 11.60
N TRP A 145 -16.21 10.43 11.10
CA TRP A 145 -16.03 10.87 9.72
C TRP A 145 -16.47 9.79 8.71
N ALA A 146 -16.05 8.54 8.91
CA ALA A 146 -16.39 7.44 8.03
C ALA A 146 -17.89 7.12 8.03
N MET A 147 -18.54 7.16 9.19
CA MET A 147 -20.00 7.00 9.33
C MET A 147 -20.76 8.08 8.56
N SER A 148 -20.37 9.35 8.74
CA SER A 148 -20.96 10.48 8.01
C SER A 148 -20.79 10.31 6.50
N ARG A 149 -19.60 9.89 6.07
CA ARG A 149 -19.32 9.68 4.65
C ARG A 149 -20.11 8.50 4.07
N LEU A 150 -20.24 7.40 4.81
CA LEU A 150 -21.06 6.26 4.41
C LEU A 150 -22.53 6.66 4.24
N ALA A 151 -23.10 7.39 5.21
CA ALA A 151 -24.48 7.85 5.15
C ALA A 151 -24.75 8.76 3.94
N SER A 152 -23.75 9.55 3.51
CA SER A 152 -23.86 10.39 2.32
C SER A 152 -23.78 9.64 0.98
N GLN A 153 -23.38 8.36 0.99
CA GLN A 153 -23.21 7.52 -0.20
C GLN A 153 -24.36 6.55 -0.44
N LEU A 154 -25.27 6.43 0.54
CA LEU A 154 -26.51 5.64 0.49
C LEU A 154 -27.67 6.53 0.05
#